data_AF-A0A6J1FZL4-F1
#
_entry.id   AF-A0A6J1FZL4-F1
#
_cell.length_a   1.000
_cell.length_b   1.000
_cell.length_c   1.000
_cell.angle_alpha   90.00
_cell.angle_beta   90.00
_cell.angle_gamma   90.00
#
_symmetry.space_group_name_H-M   'P 1'
#
loop_
_entity.id
_entity.type
_entity.pdbx_description
1 polymer ?
#
loop_
_entity_poly.entity_id
_entity_poly.type
_entity_poly.pdbx_seq_one_letter_code
_entity_poly.pdbx_strand_id
1 'polypeptide(L)'
;MGFVFSDQMLGTFVPIVVYWLYSGIYILLGSFENYRLHSKEDELEKNVVPKSTVVRGVLLQQTIQAVVAILLFKVTGNDGEVATAPKSWLTIVLQFIVAMLVLDTWQYFIHRYMHQNKFLYKHIHSHHHRLVVPFAFGALYNHPLEGLLLDTIGGALSFLVSGMSSRVSIFFFSFATIKTVDDHCGLWIPGNPFHVFFRNNSAYHDFHHQLYGKAVYNVDGQL
;
A
#
# COMPACT_ATOMS: atom_id res chain seq x y z
N MET A 1 32.66 -9.03 10.85
CA MET A 1 31.50 -8.59 11.67
C MET A 1 30.37 -8.28 10.72
N GLY A 2 29.27 -9.05 10.75
CA GLY A 2 28.07 -8.71 9.99
C GLY A 2 27.34 -7.55 10.66
N PHE A 3 26.74 -6.66 9.87
CA PHE A 3 25.84 -5.65 10.39
C PHE A 3 24.58 -6.34 10.94
N VAL A 4 24.36 -6.25 12.25
CA VAL A 4 23.12 -6.70 12.88
C VAL A 4 22.18 -5.50 12.96
N PHE A 5 21.10 -5.51 12.19
CA PHE A 5 20.08 -4.47 12.22
C PHE A 5 19.06 -4.73 13.34
N SER A 6 18.55 -3.67 13.97
CA SER A 6 17.51 -3.80 14.99
C SER A 6 16.14 -4.13 14.38
N ASP A 7 15.24 -4.71 15.16
CA ASP A 7 13.89 -5.04 14.67
C ASP A 7 13.10 -3.80 14.26
N GLN A 8 13.36 -2.64 14.87
CA GLN A 8 12.78 -1.36 14.46
C GLN A 8 13.29 -0.92 13.10
N MET A 9 14.61 -0.99 12.87
CA MET A 9 15.19 -0.66 11.56
C MET A 9 14.63 -1.58 10.47
N LEU A 10 14.55 -2.88 10.76
CA LEU A 10 13.97 -3.85 9.83
C LEU A 10 12.47 -3.57 9.62
N GLY A 11 11.71 -3.28 10.68
CA GLY A 11 10.29 -2.96 10.60
C GLY A 11 10.00 -1.70 9.78
N THR A 12 10.94 -0.75 9.75
CA THR A 12 10.84 0.45 8.91
C THR A 12 11.20 0.18 7.45
N PHE A 13 12.33 -0.49 7.18
CA PHE A 13 12.90 -0.53 5.83
C PHE A 13 12.57 -1.80 5.04
N VAL A 14 12.29 -2.94 5.69
CA VAL A 14 11.95 -4.19 4.98
C VAL A 14 10.69 -4.04 4.13
N PRO A 15 9.58 -3.47 4.61
CA PRO A 15 8.39 -3.26 3.77
C PRO A 15 8.69 -2.40 2.53
N ILE A 16 9.56 -1.39 2.65
CA ILE A 16 9.98 -0.55 1.51
C ILE A 16 10.77 -1.36 0.49
N VAL A 17 11.70 -2.20 0.93
CA VAL A 17 12.45 -3.10 0.04
C VAL A 17 11.51 -4.09 -0.64
N VAL A 18 10.59 -4.69 0.13
CA VAL A 18 9.57 -5.62 -0.37
C VAL A 18 8.68 -4.95 -1.43
N TYR A 19 8.28 -3.68 -1.22
CA TYR A 19 7.52 -2.91 -2.20
C TYR A 19 8.19 -2.91 -3.57
N TRP A 20 9.45 -2.47 -3.63
CA TRP A 20 10.18 -2.35 -4.89
C TRP A 20 10.53 -3.70 -5.53
N LEU A 21 10.89 -4.70 -4.72
CA LEU A 21 11.14 -6.05 -5.23
C LEU A 21 9.88 -6.68 -5.82
N TYR A 22 8.75 -6.58 -5.11
CA TYR A 22 7.50 -7.16 -5.56
C TYR A 22 6.91 -6.41 -6.76
N SER A 23 7.00 -5.08 -6.79
CA SER A 23 6.69 -4.31 -8.00
C SER A 23 7.59 -4.69 -9.18
N GLY A 24 8.88 -4.92 -8.94
CA GLY A 24 9.84 -5.37 -9.96
C GLY A 24 9.45 -6.72 -10.57
N ILE A 25 9.00 -7.68 -9.75
CA ILE A 25 8.47 -8.96 -10.21
C ILE A 25 7.29 -8.73 -11.17
N TYR A 26 6.34 -7.87 -10.79
CA TYR A 26 5.19 -7.58 -11.64
C TYR A 26 5.53 -6.82 -12.93
N ILE A 27 6.55 -5.96 -12.93
CA ILE A 27 7.06 -5.34 -14.16
C ILE A 27 7.59 -6.41 -15.11
N LEU A 28 8.38 -7.37 -14.60
CA LEU A 28 8.91 -8.47 -15.42
C LEU A 28 7.77 -9.33 -15.97
N LEU A 29 6.81 -9.71 -15.14
CA LEU A 29 5.63 -10.49 -15.54
C LEU A 29 4.71 -9.72 -16.49
N GLY A 30 4.66 -8.40 -16.39
CA GLY A 30 3.93 -7.51 -17.32
C GLY A 30 4.52 -7.47 -18.73
N SER A 31 5.62 -8.18 -18.99
CA SER A 31 6.12 -8.44 -20.33
C SER A 31 5.26 -9.47 -21.08
N PHE A 32 4.48 -10.28 -20.37
CA PHE A 32 3.53 -11.24 -20.94
C PHE A 32 2.17 -10.57 -21.13
N GLU A 33 1.88 -10.08 -22.34
CA GLU A 33 0.64 -9.35 -22.66
C GLU A 33 -0.64 -10.12 -22.28
N ASN A 34 -0.61 -11.46 -22.32
CA ASN A 34 -1.77 -12.32 -22.01
C ASN A 34 -2.31 -12.19 -20.58
N TYR A 35 -1.51 -11.65 -19.65
CA TYR A 35 -1.94 -11.46 -18.25
C TYR A 35 -2.30 -10.01 -17.95
N ARG A 36 -2.12 -9.09 -18.90
CA ARG A 36 -2.43 -7.68 -18.66
C ARG A 36 -3.93 -7.43 -18.74
N LEU A 37 -4.42 -6.59 -17.83
CA LEU A 37 -5.80 -6.10 -17.90
C LEU A 37 -5.98 -5.05 -19.01
N HIS A 38 -4.92 -4.30 -19.32
CA HIS A 38 -4.87 -3.28 -20.38
C HIS A 38 -3.58 -3.39 -21.20
N SER A 39 -3.63 -2.95 -22.46
CA SER A 39 -2.43 -2.85 -23.30
C SER A 39 -1.42 -1.86 -22.71
N LYS A 40 -0.15 -1.97 -23.12
CA LYS A 40 0.86 -0.96 -22.75
C LYS A 40 0.57 0.41 -23.35
N GLU A 41 -0.08 0.44 -24.51
CA GLU A 41 -0.53 1.67 -25.17
C GLU A 41 -1.60 2.36 -24.30
N ASP A 42 -2.61 1.62 -23.84
CA ASP A 42 -3.63 2.12 -22.91
C ASP A 42 -3.01 2.69 -21.63
N GLU A 43 -2.02 2.00 -21.05
CA GLU A 43 -1.30 2.49 -19.86
C GLU A 43 -0.54 3.79 -20.12
N LEU A 44 0.00 4.00 -21.32
CA LEU A 44 0.74 5.20 -21.69
C LEU A 44 -0.18 6.38 -22.03
N GLU A 45 -1.31 6.12 -22.67
CA GLU A 45 -2.23 7.15 -23.14
C GLU A 45 -3.22 7.60 -22.07
N LYS A 46 -3.71 6.67 -21.23
CA LYS A 46 -4.76 6.95 -20.24
C LYS A 46 -4.22 7.44 -18.90
N ASN A 47 -2.95 7.23 -18.59
CA ASN A 47 -2.38 7.77 -17.36
C ASN A 47 -1.98 9.24 -17.55
N VAL A 48 -2.48 10.13 -16.70
CA VAL A 48 -2.28 11.59 -16.88
C VAL A 48 -0.96 12.11 -16.30
N VAL A 49 -0.12 11.22 -15.76
CA VAL A 49 1.18 11.55 -15.17
C VAL A 49 2.28 10.60 -15.64
N PRO A 50 3.52 11.11 -15.85
CA PRO A 50 4.63 10.25 -16.24
C PRO A 50 5.10 9.38 -15.07
N LYS A 51 5.61 8.19 -15.38
CA LYS A 51 6.14 7.21 -14.40
C LYS A 51 7.22 7.79 -13.48
N SER A 52 8.02 8.75 -13.95
CA SER A 52 9.03 9.42 -13.13
C SER A 52 8.42 10.27 -12.00
N THR A 53 7.28 10.94 -12.26
CA THR A 53 6.51 11.64 -11.23
C THR A 53 5.93 10.67 -10.22
N VAL A 54 5.46 9.51 -10.69
CA VAL A 54 4.93 8.44 -9.85
C VAL A 54 5.98 7.93 -8.88
N VAL A 55 7.17 7.58 -9.38
CA VAL A 55 8.31 7.14 -8.53
C VAL A 55 8.68 8.20 -7.50
N ARG A 56 8.74 9.48 -7.87
CA ARG A 56 9.04 10.57 -6.92
C ARG A 56 7.97 10.68 -5.82
N GLY A 57 6.70 10.56 -6.19
CA GLY A 57 5.59 10.57 -5.24
C GLY A 57 5.65 9.39 -4.26
N VAL A 58 5.90 8.19 -4.77
CA VAL A 58 6.06 6.98 -3.94
C VAL A 58 7.25 7.11 -2.98
N LEU A 59 8.39 7.62 -3.43
CA LEU A 59 9.55 7.83 -2.57
C LEU A 59 9.28 8.89 -1.48
N LEU A 60 8.55 9.95 -1.81
CA LEU A 60 8.10 10.93 -0.82
C LEU A 60 7.19 10.27 0.22
N GLN A 61 6.22 9.47 -0.21
CA GLN A 61 5.29 8.76 0.65
C GLN A 61 6.01 7.76 1.57
N GLN A 62 6.94 6.96 1.03
CA GLN A 62 7.78 6.04 1.79
C GLN A 62 8.70 6.78 2.78
N THR A 63 9.17 7.98 2.44
CA THR A 63 9.96 8.82 3.35
C THR A 63 9.11 9.27 4.55
N ILE A 64 7.89 9.73 4.31
CA ILE A 64 6.94 10.13 5.37
C ILE A 64 6.63 8.92 6.26
N GLN A 65 6.29 7.77 5.66
CA GLN A 65 6.04 6.53 6.38
C GLN A 65 7.23 6.10 7.23
N ALA A 66 8.45 6.17 6.69
CA ALA A 66 9.66 5.81 7.42
C ALA A 66 9.92 6.73 8.62
N VAL A 67 9.76 8.05 8.44
CA VAL A 67 9.90 9.03 9.53
C VAL A 67 8.88 8.73 10.63
N VAL A 68 7.61 8.54 10.27
CA VAL A 68 6.55 8.25 11.25
C VAL A 68 6.77 6.90 11.94
N ALA A 69 7.20 5.86 11.22
CA ALA A 69 7.52 4.57 11.81
C ALA A 69 8.67 4.66 12.82
N ILE A 70 9.74 5.39 12.49
CA ILE A 70 10.87 5.62 13.41
C ILE A 70 10.41 6.35 14.67
N LEU A 71 9.61 7.41 14.52
CA LEU A 71 9.04 8.14 15.65
C LEU A 71 8.12 7.24 16.50
N LEU A 72 7.27 6.45 15.85
CA LEU A 72 6.37 5.51 16.51
C LEU A 72 7.16 4.49 17.33
N PHE A 73 8.19 3.85 16.76
CA PHE A 73 9.02 2.90 17.48
C PHE A 73 9.79 3.55 18.63
N LYS A 74 10.26 4.79 18.47
CA LYS A 74 10.93 5.54 19.53
C LYS A 74 9.99 5.86 20.70
N VAL A 75 8.74 6.25 20.41
CA VAL A 75 7.75 6.62 21.45
C VAL A 75 7.15 5.38 22.12
N THR A 76 6.94 4.30 21.36
CA THR A 76 6.38 3.05 21.90
C THR A 76 7.42 2.21 22.65
N GLY A 77 8.71 2.54 22.53
CA GLY A 77 9.79 2.06 23.41
C GLY A 77 9.96 0.54 23.47
N ASN A 78 9.41 -0.22 22.52
CA ASN A 78 9.21 -1.64 22.74
C ASN A 78 10.32 -2.49 22.13
N ASP A 79 11.37 -2.66 22.94
CA ASP A 79 12.21 -3.87 23.05
C ASP A 79 12.83 -4.03 24.47
N GLY A 80 12.25 -3.40 25.51
CA GLY A 80 12.91 -3.23 26.81
C GLY A 80 12.60 -4.22 27.94
N GLU A 81 11.33 -4.44 28.32
CA GLU A 81 11.05 -5.02 29.67
C GLU A 81 9.88 -6.03 29.79
N VAL A 82 9.13 -6.33 28.71
CA VAL A 82 8.08 -7.39 28.73
C VAL A 82 8.50 -8.62 27.90
N ALA A 83 9.80 -8.78 27.65
CA ALA A 83 10.38 -9.87 26.88
C ALA A 83 10.92 -10.99 27.78
N THR A 84 10.09 -11.59 28.63
CA THR A 84 10.49 -12.76 29.44
C THR A 84 9.87 -14.08 28.99
N ALA A 85 8.95 -14.08 28.01
CA ALA A 85 8.42 -15.31 27.42
C ALA A 85 8.27 -15.20 25.89
N PRO A 86 8.69 -16.24 25.12
CA PRO A 86 8.37 -16.31 23.70
C PRO A 86 6.86 -16.27 23.50
N LYS A 87 6.37 -15.35 22.64
CA LYS A 87 4.95 -15.30 22.30
C LYS A 87 4.54 -16.61 21.61
N SER A 88 3.42 -17.18 22.05
CA SER A 88 2.81 -18.34 21.36
C SER A 88 2.46 -17.97 19.92
N TRP A 89 2.59 -18.92 19.00
CA TRP A 89 2.13 -18.77 17.61
C TRP A 89 0.67 -18.31 17.52
N LEU A 90 -0.18 -18.76 18.46
CA LEU A 90 -1.57 -18.31 18.54
C LEU A 90 -1.66 -16.80 18.79
N THR A 91 -0.82 -16.26 19.68
CA THR A 91 -0.76 -14.82 19.94
C THR A 91 -0.37 -14.07 18.66
N ILE A 92 0.67 -14.50 17.95
CA ILE A 92 1.12 -13.85 16.71
C ILE A 92 0.00 -13.84 15.66
N VAL A 93 -0.69 -14.98 15.48
CA VAL A 93 -1.81 -15.10 14.54
C VAL A 93 -2.96 -14.15 14.92
N LEU A 94 -3.34 -14.10 16.20
CA LEU A 94 -4.37 -13.17 16.68
C LEU A 94 -3.96 -11.71 16.49
N GLN A 95 -2.69 -11.36 16.73
CA GLN A 95 -2.18 -10.01 16.46
C GLN A 95 -2.28 -9.65 14.97
N PHE A 96 -1.96 -10.59 14.08
CA PHE A 96 -2.15 -10.44 12.64
C PHE A 96 -3.61 -10.21 12.26
N ILE A 97 -4.54 -11.00 12.81
CA ILE A 97 -5.98 -10.87 12.53
C ILE A 97 -6.49 -9.51 13.02
N VAL A 98 -6.14 -9.11 14.25
CA VAL A 98 -6.54 -7.79 14.78
C VAL A 98 -5.98 -6.67 13.91
N ALA A 99 -4.70 -6.73 13.54
CA ALA A 99 -4.08 -5.72 12.70
C ALA A 99 -4.71 -5.66 11.31
N MET A 100 -5.03 -6.80 10.69
CA MET A 100 -5.76 -6.86 9.42
C MET A 100 -7.14 -6.19 9.53
N LEU A 101 -7.91 -6.51 10.57
CA LEU A 101 -9.24 -5.93 10.78
C LEU A 101 -9.18 -4.42 10.99
N VAL A 102 -8.20 -3.95 11.79
CA VAL A 102 -8.00 -2.51 12.02
C VAL A 102 -7.61 -1.80 10.74
N LEU A 103 -6.62 -2.33 10.00
CA LEU A 103 -6.13 -1.72 8.77
C LEU A 103 -7.24 -1.67 7.71
N ASP A 104 -7.91 -2.79 7.46
CA ASP A 104 -8.97 -2.90 6.44
C ASP A 104 -10.15 -2.00 6.78
N THR A 105 -10.59 -1.98 8.05
CA THR A 105 -11.65 -1.08 8.51
C THR A 105 -11.27 0.38 8.30
N TRP A 106 -10.06 0.77 8.73
CA TRP A 106 -9.59 2.15 8.60
C TRP A 106 -9.50 2.57 7.14
N GLN A 107 -8.83 1.77 6.30
CA GLN A 107 -8.67 2.07 4.89
C GLN A 107 -10.02 2.13 4.18
N TYR A 108 -10.92 1.19 4.43
CA TYR A 108 -12.25 1.19 3.83
C TYR A 108 -13.02 2.48 4.11
N PHE A 109 -13.14 2.87 5.38
CA PHE A 109 -13.96 4.03 5.74
C PHE A 109 -13.34 5.34 5.30
N ILE A 110 -12.03 5.53 5.43
CA ILE A 110 -11.37 6.76 4.99
C ILE A 110 -11.37 6.88 3.46
N HIS A 111 -11.07 5.79 2.75
CA HIS A 111 -11.12 5.77 1.29
C HIS A 111 -12.52 6.08 0.77
N ARG A 112 -13.55 5.39 1.33
CA ARG A 112 -14.96 5.65 0.98
C ARG A 112 -15.36 7.08 1.27
N TYR A 113 -14.94 7.64 2.41
CA TYR A 113 -15.24 9.02 2.76
C TYR A 113 -14.62 10.01 1.77
N MET A 114 -13.36 9.79 1.36
CA MET A 114 -12.70 10.61 0.37
C MET A 114 -13.40 10.56 -1.00
N HIS A 115 -13.95 9.42 -1.40
CA HIS A 115 -14.78 9.31 -2.60
C HIS A 115 -16.13 10.02 -2.51
N GLN A 116 -16.79 9.92 -1.35
CA GLN A 116 -18.13 10.50 -1.16
C GLN A 116 -18.09 12.01 -0.97
N ASN A 117 -17.02 12.54 -0.35
CA ASN A 117 -16.83 13.96 -0.15
C ASN A 117 -16.21 14.61 -1.40
N LYS A 118 -17.00 15.42 -2.11
CA LYS A 118 -16.57 16.10 -3.35
C LYS A 118 -15.29 16.92 -3.20
N PHE A 119 -15.09 17.58 -2.04
CA PHE A 119 -13.89 18.38 -1.80
C PHE A 119 -12.65 17.49 -1.66
N LEU A 120 -12.73 16.44 -0.85
CA LEU A 120 -11.62 15.51 -0.64
C LEU A 120 -11.32 14.72 -1.91
N TYR A 121 -12.34 14.27 -2.63
CA TYR A 121 -12.15 13.65 -3.93
C TYR A 121 -11.39 14.58 -4.88
N LYS A 122 -11.92 15.80 -5.11
CA LYS A 122 -11.36 16.72 -6.11
C LYS A 122 -9.92 17.14 -5.81
N HIS A 123 -9.56 17.39 -4.55
CA HIS A 123 -8.27 18.01 -4.20
C HIS A 123 -7.25 17.06 -3.62
N ILE A 124 -7.66 15.87 -3.18
CA ILE A 124 -6.79 14.92 -2.51
C ILE A 124 -6.80 13.60 -3.28
N HIS A 125 -7.93 12.91 -3.28
CA HIS A 125 -7.99 11.52 -3.76
C HIS A 125 -7.94 11.37 -5.29
N SER A 126 -8.36 12.40 -6.03
CA SER A 126 -8.19 12.48 -7.49
C SER A 126 -6.74 12.35 -7.92
N HIS A 127 -5.78 12.73 -7.06
CA HIS A 127 -4.34 12.59 -7.34
C HIS A 127 -3.96 11.12 -7.55
N HIS A 128 -4.50 10.22 -6.72
CA HIS A 128 -4.30 8.79 -6.85
C HIS A 128 -4.93 8.26 -8.15
N HIS A 129 -6.15 8.72 -8.46
CA HIS A 129 -6.90 8.37 -9.69
C HIS A 129 -6.35 9.00 -10.98
N ARG A 130 -5.22 9.71 -10.93
CA ARG A 130 -4.46 10.09 -12.13
C ARG A 130 -3.84 8.87 -12.82
N LEU A 131 -3.72 7.75 -12.11
CA LEU A 131 -3.33 6.45 -12.64
C LEU A 131 -4.55 5.64 -13.07
N VAL A 132 -5.21 6.07 -14.14
CA VAL A 132 -6.42 5.44 -14.70
C VAL A 132 -6.21 3.96 -15.04
N VAL A 133 -5.02 3.61 -15.53
CA VAL A 133 -4.58 2.23 -15.73
C VAL A 133 -3.49 1.96 -14.68
N PRO A 134 -3.83 1.34 -13.54
CA PRO A 134 -2.89 1.12 -12.45
C PRO A 134 -1.79 0.14 -12.85
N PHE A 135 -0.62 0.33 -12.24
CA PHE A 135 0.53 -0.56 -12.36
C PHE A 135 1.25 -0.68 -11.01
N ALA A 136 2.00 -1.77 -10.83
CA ALA A 136 2.46 -2.25 -9.52
C ALA A 136 3.20 -1.20 -8.65
N PHE A 137 4.17 -0.47 -9.22
CA PHE A 137 4.92 0.55 -8.47
C PHE A 137 4.18 1.90 -8.35
N GLY A 138 2.95 2.00 -8.89
CA GLY A 138 2.06 3.14 -8.69
C GLY A 138 1.21 3.02 -7.43
N ALA A 139 1.28 1.89 -6.70
CA ALA A 139 0.36 1.57 -5.62
C ALA A 139 0.36 2.55 -4.43
N LEU A 140 1.45 3.30 -4.24
CA LEU A 140 1.58 4.33 -3.19
C LEU A 140 1.66 5.74 -3.78
N TYR A 141 1.29 5.91 -5.05
CA TYR A 141 1.19 7.24 -5.65
C TYR A 141 -0.15 7.85 -5.28
N ASN A 142 -0.15 8.57 -4.17
CA ASN A 142 -1.30 9.30 -3.64
C ASN A 142 -0.86 10.70 -3.18
N HIS A 143 -1.84 11.56 -2.89
CA HIS A 143 -1.55 12.87 -2.33
C HIS A 143 -0.88 12.69 -0.94
N PRO A 144 0.13 13.46 -0.53
CA PRO A 144 0.83 13.24 0.75
C PRO A 144 -0.10 13.21 1.98
N LEU A 145 -1.15 14.04 1.98
CA LEU A 145 -2.18 14.00 3.04
C LEU A 145 -3.03 12.73 2.99
N GLU A 146 -3.33 12.21 1.81
CA GLU A 146 -4.03 10.93 1.67
C GLU A 146 -3.17 9.82 2.22
N GLY A 147 -1.93 9.69 1.76
CA GLY A 147 -1.03 8.66 2.23
C GLY A 147 -0.70 8.78 3.74
N LEU A 148 -0.69 9.97 4.30
CA LEU A 148 -0.59 10.15 5.76
C LEU A 148 -1.85 9.61 6.47
N LEU A 149 -3.05 10.00 6.02
CA LEU A 149 -4.31 9.66 6.68
C LEU A 149 -4.71 8.19 6.48
N LEU A 150 -4.58 7.66 5.28
CA LEU A 150 -4.95 6.29 4.92
C LEU A 150 -3.86 5.30 5.37
N ASP A 151 -2.65 5.43 4.82
CA ASP A 151 -1.62 4.40 4.96
C ASP A 151 -0.90 4.51 6.30
N THR A 152 -0.44 5.72 6.63
CA THR A 152 0.47 5.92 7.77
C THR A 152 -0.27 5.84 9.10
N ILE A 153 -1.39 6.56 9.25
CA ILE A 153 -2.21 6.47 10.46
C ILE A 153 -2.88 5.10 10.56
N GLY A 154 -3.40 4.54 9.47
CA GLY A 154 -3.99 3.19 9.46
C GLY A 154 -2.98 2.12 9.90
N GLY A 155 -1.75 2.19 9.39
CA GLY A 155 -0.66 1.31 9.80
C GLY A 155 -0.27 1.50 11.27
N ALA A 156 -0.12 2.74 11.73
CA ALA A 156 0.18 3.03 13.13
C ALA A 156 -0.89 2.52 14.09
N LEU A 157 -2.18 2.72 13.77
CA LEU A 157 -3.30 2.17 14.54
C LEU A 157 -3.27 0.65 14.56
N SER A 158 -2.99 0.01 13.43
CA SER A 158 -2.90 -1.46 13.34
C SER A 158 -1.77 -2.01 14.21
N PHE A 159 -0.62 -1.34 14.21
CA PHE A 159 0.52 -1.68 15.07
C PHE A 159 0.17 -1.54 16.56
N LEU A 160 -0.40 -0.40 16.95
CA LEU A 160 -0.71 -0.08 18.35
C LEU A 160 -1.82 -0.98 18.90
N VAL A 161 -2.94 -1.13 18.18
CA VAL A 161 -4.12 -1.87 18.65
C VAL A 161 -3.86 -3.38 18.73
N SER A 162 -3.08 -3.93 17.79
CA SER A 162 -2.70 -5.35 17.85
C SER A 162 -1.68 -5.66 18.95
N GLY A 163 -0.97 -4.65 19.47
CA GLY A 163 0.12 -4.82 20.43
C GLY A 163 1.27 -5.67 19.89
N MET A 164 1.43 -5.73 18.56
CA MET A 164 2.49 -6.51 17.93
C MET A 164 3.87 -5.93 18.26
N SER A 165 4.91 -6.78 18.30
CA SER A 165 6.28 -6.28 18.45
C SER A 165 6.80 -5.73 17.13
N SER A 166 7.88 -4.96 17.15
CA SER A 166 8.58 -4.53 15.93
C SER A 166 8.98 -5.71 15.04
N ARG A 167 9.34 -6.87 15.65
CA ARG A 167 9.61 -8.09 14.89
C ARG A 167 8.39 -8.62 14.13
N VAL A 168 7.23 -8.68 14.77
CA VAL A 168 5.99 -9.15 14.12
C VAL A 168 5.54 -8.15 13.06
N SER A 169 5.77 -6.85 13.27
CA SER A 169 5.38 -5.81 12.33
C SER A 169 6.16 -5.87 11.01
N ILE A 170 7.41 -6.35 11.00
CA ILE A 170 8.16 -6.64 9.76
C ILE A 170 7.32 -7.50 8.81
N PHE A 171 6.78 -8.61 9.32
CA PHE A 171 6.01 -9.56 8.53
C PHE A 171 4.65 -8.99 8.14
N PHE A 172 3.95 -8.35 9.09
CA PHE A 172 2.62 -7.79 8.83
C PHE A 172 2.67 -6.68 7.77
N PHE A 173 3.57 -5.71 7.90
CA PHE A 173 3.68 -4.61 6.94
C PHE A 173 4.25 -5.07 5.60
N SER A 174 5.10 -6.10 5.57
CA SER A 174 5.52 -6.72 4.30
C SER A 174 4.33 -7.38 3.60
N PHE A 175 3.49 -8.12 4.33
CA PHE A 175 2.27 -8.72 3.79
C PHE A 175 1.29 -7.66 3.27
N ALA A 176 1.02 -6.61 4.05
CA ALA A 176 0.16 -5.50 3.63
C ALA A 176 0.71 -4.81 2.38
N THR A 177 2.02 -4.58 2.32
CA THR A 177 2.70 -4.01 1.15
C THR A 177 2.53 -4.87 -0.10
N ILE A 178 2.76 -6.19 0.03
CA ILE A 178 2.57 -7.15 -1.05
C ILE A 178 1.12 -7.06 -1.55
N LYS A 179 0.14 -7.06 -0.65
CA LYS A 179 -1.28 -6.96 -1.00
C LYS A 179 -1.62 -5.66 -1.72
N THR A 180 -1.10 -4.52 -1.25
CA THR A 180 -1.31 -3.21 -1.90
C THR A 180 -0.73 -3.16 -3.31
N VAL A 181 0.47 -3.69 -3.50
CA VAL A 181 1.11 -3.79 -4.84
C VAL A 181 0.36 -4.76 -5.74
N ASP A 182 -0.10 -5.89 -5.20
CA ASP A 182 -0.93 -6.87 -5.89
C ASP A 182 -2.22 -6.25 -6.46
N ASP A 183 -2.94 -5.50 -5.63
CA ASP A 183 -4.18 -4.82 -6.04
C ASP A 183 -3.95 -3.79 -7.15
N HIS A 184 -2.75 -3.22 -7.24
CA HIS A 184 -2.41 -2.22 -8.25
C HIS A 184 -1.66 -2.78 -9.45
N CYS A 185 -1.37 -4.09 -9.49
CA CYS A 185 -0.39 -4.60 -10.44
C CYS A 185 -0.80 -4.47 -11.92
N GLY A 186 -2.10 -4.31 -12.20
CA GLY A 186 -2.64 -4.24 -13.57
C GLY A 186 -2.62 -5.59 -14.29
N LEU A 187 -2.41 -6.69 -13.54
CA LEU A 187 -2.24 -8.04 -14.07
C LEU A 187 -3.26 -9.01 -13.46
N TRP A 188 -3.76 -9.92 -14.30
CA TRP A 188 -4.59 -11.06 -13.90
C TRP A 188 -3.79 -12.36 -14.02
N ILE A 189 -3.05 -12.69 -12.96
CA ILE A 189 -2.19 -13.88 -12.94
C ILE A 189 -2.99 -15.13 -12.51
N PRO A 190 -3.03 -16.20 -13.33
CA PRO A 190 -3.66 -17.45 -12.94
C PRO A 190 -2.99 -18.05 -11.70
N GLY A 191 -3.80 -18.47 -10.72
CA GLY A 191 -3.30 -19.09 -9.49
C GLY A 191 -2.74 -18.11 -8.46
N ASN A 192 -2.89 -16.79 -8.64
CA ASN A 192 -2.57 -15.83 -7.59
C ASN A 192 -3.43 -16.10 -6.35
N PRO A 193 -2.84 -16.47 -5.19
CA PRO A 193 -3.60 -16.79 -3.99
C PRO A 193 -4.40 -15.60 -3.47
N PHE A 194 -3.95 -14.36 -3.69
CA PHE A 194 -4.68 -13.18 -3.25
C PHE A 194 -6.05 -13.07 -3.93
N HIS A 195 -6.16 -13.47 -5.20
CA HIS A 195 -7.42 -13.42 -5.94
C HIS A 195 -8.44 -14.45 -5.43
N VAL A 196 -7.99 -15.50 -4.72
CA VAL A 196 -8.85 -16.53 -4.12
C VAL A 196 -9.37 -16.07 -2.76
N PHE A 197 -8.50 -15.49 -1.94
CA PHE A 197 -8.85 -15.13 -0.55
C PHE A 197 -9.44 -13.72 -0.41
N PHE A 198 -9.16 -12.81 -1.34
CA PHE A 198 -9.58 -11.41 -1.26
C PHE A 198 -10.41 -11.01 -2.48
N ARG A 199 -11.59 -10.44 -2.21
CA ARG A 199 -12.48 -9.90 -3.26
C ARG A 199 -11.95 -8.60 -3.85
N ASN A 200 -11.32 -7.77 -3.02
CA ASN A 200 -10.54 -6.63 -3.49
C ASN A 200 -9.23 -7.20 -4.05
N ASN A 201 -9.12 -7.24 -5.38
CA ASN A 201 -8.01 -7.79 -6.14
C ASN A 201 -7.68 -6.85 -7.31
N SER A 202 -6.69 -7.20 -8.13
CA SER A 202 -6.21 -6.35 -9.22
C SER A 202 -7.30 -5.93 -10.21
N ALA A 203 -8.20 -6.83 -10.61
CA ALA A 203 -9.28 -6.51 -11.53
C ALA A 203 -10.34 -5.60 -10.90
N TYR A 204 -10.69 -5.83 -9.64
CA TYR A 204 -11.63 -4.97 -8.92
C TYR A 204 -11.06 -3.55 -8.76
N HIS A 205 -9.79 -3.44 -8.39
CA HIS A 205 -9.13 -2.16 -8.20
C HIS A 205 -8.89 -1.41 -9.51
N ASP A 206 -8.58 -2.13 -10.60
CA ASP A 206 -8.49 -1.56 -11.94
C ASP A 206 -9.82 -0.95 -12.40
N PHE A 207 -10.93 -1.67 -12.25
CA PHE A 207 -12.25 -1.14 -12.57
C PHE A 207 -12.58 0.12 -11.76
N HIS A 208 -12.18 0.14 -10.49
CA HIS A 208 -12.31 1.30 -9.62
C HIS A 208 -11.54 2.51 -10.16
N HIS A 209 -10.26 2.36 -10.52
CA HIS A 209 -9.44 3.42 -11.14
C HIS A 209 -10.02 3.92 -12.46
N GLN A 210 -10.56 3.05 -13.29
CA GLN A 210 -11.19 3.47 -14.56
C GLN A 210 -12.44 4.33 -14.35
N LEU A 211 -13.32 3.95 -13.42
CA LEU A 211 -14.57 4.67 -13.18
C LEU A 211 -14.33 6.09 -12.67
N TYR A 212 -13.38 6.23 -11.74
CA TYR A 212 -13.07 7.51 -11.12
C TYR A 212 -12.03 8.30 -11.92
N GLY A 213 -11.12 7.66 -12.65
CA GLY A 213 -10.22 8.33 -13.59
C GLY A 213 -10.97 9.15 -14.65
N LYS A 214 -12.09 8.63 -15.17
CA LYS A 214 -13.01 9.39 -16.05
C LYS A 214 -13.54 10.67 -15.41
N ALA A 215 -13.76 10.67 -14.09
CA ALA A 215 -14.18 11.87 -13.38
C ALA A 215 -13.04 12.87 -13.17
N VAL A 216 -11.78 12.43 -13.13
CA VAL A 216 -10.60 13.32 -13.09
C VAL A 216 -10.48 14.12 -14.40
N TYR A 217 -10.65 13.48 -15.57
CA TYR A 217 -10.64 14.18 -16.87
C TYR A 217 -11.67 15.31 -16.94
N ASN A 218 -12.89 15.06 -16.46
CA ASN A 218 -13.97 16.05 -16.41
C ASN A 218 -13.67 17.22 -15.44
N VAL A 219 -12.78 17.04 -14.47
CA VAL A 219 -12.42 18.07 -13.48
C VAL A 219 -11.23 18.91 -13.94
N ASP A 220 -10.27 18.30 -14.63
CA ASP A 220 -9.06 18.96 -15.14
C ASP A 220 -9.27 19.62 -16.52
N GLY A 221 -10.48 19.57 -17.08
CA GLY A 221 -10.85 20.23 -18.33
C GLY A 221 -10.20 19.62 -19.58
N GLN A 222 -9.81 18.35 -19.50
CA GLN A 222 -9.40 17.59 -20.68
C GLN A 222 -10.63 16.84 -21.21
N LEU A 223 -11.33 17.55 -22.11
CA LEU A 223 -12.68 17.37 -22.68
C LEU A 223 -13.84 17.87 -21.81
#